data_AF-A0A3A8NCE6-F1
#
_entry.id   AF-A0A3A8NCE6-F1
#
_cell.length_a   1.000
_cell.length_b   1.000
_cell.length_c   1.000
_cell.angle_alpha   90.00
_cell.angle_beta   90.00
_cell.angle_gamma   90.00
#
_symmetry.space_group_name_H-M   'P 1'
#
loop_
_entity.id
_entity.type
_entity.pdbx_description
1 polymer ?
#
loop_
_entity_poly.entity_id
_entity_poly.type
_entity_poly.pdbx_seq_one_letter_code
_entity_poly.pdbx_strand_id
1 'polypeptide(L)'
;MERRIDRLENALRDAMSRTRDNKGREGIRAAMEELDKLSEYVDDAAPYGTGLPPPPGNYPAPQPPPPPVVRPIADAQFRSLTQAMVREAFPRDKLRVLSQVAPNENFLVSHVLTLLGQFPHSNDKLEVVRVMRPALLDPQNGFELYQAFPFSSDKQKLQEILDNGGRR
;
A
#
# COMPACT_ATOMS: atom_id res chain seq x y z
N MET A 1 35.21 -50.91 -17.15
CA MET A 1 34.63 -49.54 -17.08
C MET A 1 34.28 -49.18 -15.62
N GLU A 2 34.99 -49.72 -14.63
CA GLU A 2 34.55 -49.66 -13.21
C GLU A 2 35.41 -48.74 -12.32
N ARG A 3 36.60 -48.33 -12.76
CA ARG A 3 37.50 -47.46 -11.96
C ARG A 3 37.11 -45.97 -11.90
N ARG A 4 36.08 -45.55 -12.65
CA ARG A 4 35.61 -44.14 -12.69
C ARG A 4 34.50 -43.87 -11.68
N ILE A 5 33.73 -44.90 -11.31
CA ILE A 5 32.60 -44.80 -10.37
C ILE A 5 33.14 -44.71 -8.93
N ASP A 6 34.17 -45.48 -8.60
CA ASP A 6 34.78 -45.48 -7.26
C ASP A 6 35.38 -44.12 -6.87
N ARG A 7 35.98 -43.38 -7.83
CA ARG A 7 36.45 -42.00 -7.57
C ARG A 7 35.31 -41.02 -7.32
N LEU A 8 34.14 -41.26 -7.92
CA LEU A 8 32.97 -40.39 -7.76
C LEU A 8 32.35 -40.59 -6.37
N GLU A 9 32.31 -41.82 -5.88
CA GLU A 9 31.82 -42.14 -4.54
C GLU A 9 32.77 -41.64 -3.43
N ASN A 10 34.10 -41.77 -3.64
CA ASN A 10 35.07 -41.23 -2.68
C ASN A 10 35.07 -39.69 -2.66
N ALA A 11 34.90 -39.03 -3.81
CA ALA A 11 34.81 -37.57 -3.88
C ALA A 11 33.52 -37.03 -3.24
N LEU A 12 32.39 -37.74 -3.38
CA LEU A 12 31.12 -37.36 -2.75
C LEU A 12 31.17 -37.54 -1.22
N ARG A 13 31.88 -38.58 -0.74
CA ARG A 13 32.08 -38.83 0.69
C ARG A 13 33.05 -37.83 1.34
N ASP A 14 34.08 -37.38 0.63
CA ASP A 14 34.97 -36.29 1.07
C ASP A 14 34.23 -34.94 1.13
N ALA A 15 33.39 -34.64 0.15
CA ALA A 15 32.57 -33.43 0.11
C ALA A 15 31.56 -33.38 1.29
N MET A 16 30.90 -34.49 1.61
CA MET A 16 30.01 -34.57 2.79
C MET A 16 30.76 -34.54 4.13
N SER A 17 32.05 -34.91 4.16
CA SER A 17 32.86 -34.89 5.37
C SER A 17 33.46 -33.50 5.64
N ARG A 18 33.65 -32.66 4.62
CA ARG A 18 34.06 -31.24 4.75
C ARG A 18 32.95 -30.33 5.28
N THR A 19 31.68 -30.74 5.22
CA THR A 19 30.57 -29.98 5.83
C THR A 19 30.39 -30.32 7.32
N ARG A 20 31.43 -30.84 7.97
CA ARG A 20 31.50 -31.02 9.43
C ARG A 20 32.10 -29.78 10.12
N ASP A 21 31.72 -28.59 9.67
CA ASP A 21 31.93 -27.37 10.42
C ASP A 21 30.92 -27.32 11.57
N ASN A 22 31.42 -27.22 12.81
CA ASN A 22 30.59 -27.03 14.02
C ASN A 22 29.57 -25.89 13.83
N LYS A 23 29.97 -24.86 13.07
CA LYS A 23 29.17 -23.68 12.75
C LYS A 23 27.91 -24.00 11.92
N GLY A 24 27.97 -24.99 11.03
CA GLY A 24 26.81 -25.43 10.25
C GLY A 24 25.80 -26.21 11.11
N ARG A 25 26.29 -26.97 12.09
CA ARG A 25 25.43 -27.66 13.07
C ARG A 25 24.76 -26.70 14.03
N GLU A 26 25.46 -25.65 14.46
CA GLU A 26 24.89 -24.57 15.26
C GLU A 26 23.83 -23.79 14.49
N GLY A 27 24.07 -23.49 13.20
CA GLY A 27 23.06 -22.86 12.35
C GLY A 27 21.80 -23.72 12.15
N ILE A 28 21.95 -25.04 11.98
CA ILE A 28 20.82 -25.97 11.87
C ILE A 28 20.08 -26.09 13.22
N ARG A 29 20.80 -26.08 14.35
CA ARG A 29 20.18 -26.10 15.68
C ARG A 29 19.42 -24.80 15.98
N ALA A 30 19.98 -23.65 15.65
CA ALA A 30 19.30 -22.36 15.78
C ALA A 30 18.05 -22.29 14.89
N ALA A 31 18.12 -22.83 13.67
CA ALA A 31 16.95 -22.92 12.79
C ALA A 31 15.87 -23.88 13.34
N MET A 32 16.25 -24.94 14.06
CA MET A 32 15.31 -25.82 14.76
C MET A 32 14.65 -25.13 15.96
N GLU A 33 15.39 -24.32 16.72
CA GLU A 33 14.83 -23.52 17.83
C GLU A 33 13.84 -22.45 17.32
N GLU A 34 14.11 -21.84 16.17
CA GLU A 34 13.18 -20.89 15.55
C GLU A 34 11.92 -21.59 15.02
N LEU A 35 12.03 -22.83 14.51
CA LEU A 35 10.87 -23.66 14.14
C LEU A 35 10.03 -24.09 15.36
N ASP A 36 10.66 -24.38 16.49
CA ASP A 36 10.01 -24.72 17.76
C ASP A 36 9.20 -23.53 18.31
N LYS A 37 9.80 -22.34 18.36
CA LYS A 37 9.11 -21.09 18.73
C LYS A 37 7.95 -20.76 17.78
N LEU A 38 8.10 -21.06 16.48
CA LEU A 38 7.03 -20.83 15.52
C LEU A 38 5.88 -21.84 15.70
N SER A 39 6.19 -23.09 16.09
CA SER A 39 5.17 -24.08 16.46
C SER A 39 4.42 -23.68 17.73
N GLU A 40 5.10 -23.12 18.73
CA GLU A 40 4.49 -22.60 19.96
C GLU A 40 3.55 -21.41 19.65
N TYR A 41 3.89 -20.57 18.67
CA TYR A 41 3.01 -19.49 18.19
C TYR A 41 1.79 -19.99 17.41
N VAL A 42 1.90 -21.14 16.74
CA VAL A 42 0.77 -21.77 16.01
C VAL A 42 -0.14 -22.56 16.97
N ASP A 43 0.36 -23.03 18.12
CA ASP A 43 -0.45 -23.70 19.14
C ASP A 43 -1.40 -22.74 19.89
N ASP A 44 -1.03 -21.45 20.01
CA ASP A 44 -1.89 -20.38 20.56
C ASP A 44 -3.00 -19.94 19.56
N ALA A 45 -2.82 -20.21 18.26
CA ALA A 45 -3.87 -20.08 17.26
C ALA A 45 -4.72 -21.36 17.24
N ALA A 46 -5.67 -21.46 18.17
CA ALA A 46 -6.55 -22.60 18.34
C ALA A 46 -7.00 -23.29 17.01
N PRO A 47 -7.04 -24.64 16.98
CA PRO A 47 -7.18 -25.44 15.78
C PRO A 47 -8.62 -25.42 15.25
N TYR A 48 -8.91 -24.58 14.26
CA TYR A 48 -10.08 -24.78 13.39
C TYR A 48 -9.80 -25.96 12.45
N GLY A 49 -9.85 -27.19 12.97
CA GLY A 49 -9.48 -28.37 12.19
C GLY A 49 -9.98 -29.74 12.67
N THR A 50 -10.60 -29.86 13.85
CA THR A 50 -11.22 -31.14 14.26
C THR A 50 -12.49 -30.89 15.09
N GLY A 51 -13.57 -31.58 14.73
CA GLY A 51 -14.94 -31.37 15.24
C GLY A 51 -15.18 -31.80 16.69
N LEU A 52 -14.51 -31.15 17.63
CA LEU A 52 -14.88 -31.19 19.05
C LEU A 52 -15.96 -30.14 19.34
N PRO A 53 -17.06 -30.47 20.05
CA PRO A 53 -17.99 -29.46 20.51
C PRO A 53 -17.25 -28.51 21.47
N PRO A 54 -17.43 -27.18 21.34
CA PRO A 54 -16.75 -26.24 22.22
C PRO A 54 -17.19 -26.47 23.68
N PRO A 55 -16.29 -26.39 24.67
CA PRO A 55 -16.67 -26.42 26.07
C PRO A 55 -17.70 -25.31 26.35
N PRO A 56 -18.64 -25.50 27.29
CA PRO A 56 -19.58 -24.44 27.69
C PRO A 56 -18.82 -23.35 28.46
N GLY A 57 -18.07 -22.54 27.72
CA GLY A 57 -17.36 -21.35 28.15
C GLY A 57 -18.00 -20.14 27.51
N ASN A 58 -18.06 -19.06 28.26
CA ASN A 58 -18.64 -17.79 27.83
C ASN A 58 -17.70 -17.11 26.82
N TYR A 59 -17.67 -17.60 25.57
CA TYR A 59 -16.85 -17.01 24.50
C TYR A 59 -17.37 -15.61 24.18
N PRO A 60 -16.55 -14.55 24.27
CA PRO A 60 -16.92 -13.27 23.68
C PRO A 60 -17.11 -13.48 22.18
N ALA A 61 -18.26 -13.04 21.65
CA ALA A 61 -18.58 -13.19 20.24
C ALA A 61 -17.43 -12.65 19.37
N PRO A 62 -17.12 -13.30 18.23
CA PRO A 62 -16.10 -12.82 17.32
C PRO A 62 -16.43 -11.37 16.93
N GLN A 63 -15.51 -10.46 17.21
CA GLN A 63 -15.68 -9.05 16.88
C GLN A 63 -15.88 -8.94 15.36
N PRO A 64 -16.89 -8.16 14.89
CA PRO A 64 -17.05 -7.93 13.46
C PRO A 64 -15.74 -7.35 12.89
N PRO A 65 -15.38 -7.68 11.63
CA PRO A 65 -14.16 -7.16 11.01
C PRO A 65 -14.18 -5.62 11.13
N PRO A 66 -13.04 -4.99 11.47
CA PRO A 66 -12.98 -3.53 11.53
C PRO A 66 -13.47 -2.96 10.18
N PRO A 67 -14.23 -1.86 10.20
CA PRO A 67 -14.68 -1.22 8.97
C PRO A 67 -13.45 -0.94 8.08
N PRO A 68 -13.58 -1.03 6.75
CA PRO A 68 -12.47 -0.72 5.85
C PRO A 68 -11.99 0.68 6.17
N VAL A 69 -10.77 0.78 6.70
CA VAL A 69 -10.11 2.06 6.94
C VAL A 69 -9.90 2.69 5.58
N VAL A 70 -10.70 3.71 5.27
CA VAL A 70 -10.47 4.56 4.09
C VAL A 70 -9.18 5.32 4.37
N ARG A 71 -8.10 4.90 3.71
CA ARG A 71 -6.78 5.53 3.86
C ARG A 71 -6.55 6.48 2.69
N PRO A 72 -5.89 7.63 2.91
CA PRO A 72 -5.40 8.44 1.82
C PRO A 72 -4.34 7.67 1.03
N ILE A 73 -4.11 8.09 -0.21
CA ILE A 73 -3.07 7.58 -1.10
C ILE A 73 -1.74 7.46 -0.36
N ALA A 74 -1.08 6.30 -0.51
CA ALA A 74 0.22 6.07 0.10
C ALA A 74 1.28 7.02 -0.50
N ASP A 75 2.23 7.49 0.31
CA ASP A 75 3.27 8.44 -0.13
C ASP A 75 4.05 7.93 -1.36
N ALA A 76 4.36 6.63 -1.41
CA ALA A 76 5.02 6.01 -2.56
C ALA A 76 4.18 6.06 -3.85
N GLN A 77 2.86 5.88 -3.74
CA GLN A 77 1.92 5.98 -4.87
C GLN A 77 1.77 7.45 -5.30
N PHE A 78 1.66 8.37 -4.35
CA PHE A 78 1.57 9.81 -4.61
C PHE A 78 2.83 10.34 -5.30
N ARG A 79 4.03 9.90 -4.88
CA ARG A 79 5.29 10.22 -5.54
C ARG A 79 5.34 9.70 -6.98
N SER A 80 4.91 8.46 -7.19
CA SER A 80 4.87 7.85 -8.53
C SER A 80 3.92 8.60 -9.46
N LEU A 81 2.74 8.97 -8.97
CA LEU A 81 1.77 9.81 -9.67
C LEU A 81 2.36 11.19 -10.01
N THR A 82 2.99 11.84 -9.04
CA THR A 82 3.61 13.16 -9.23
C THR A 82 4.73 13.09 -10.27
N GLN A 83 5.56 12.05 -10.24
CA GLN A 83 6.60 11.82 -11.25
C GLN A 83 6.01 11.57 -12.64
N ALA A 84 4.93 10.78 -12.75
CA ALA A 84 4.24 10.56 -14.01
C ALA A 84 3.68 11.87 -14.58
N MET A 85 3.12 12.72 -13.73
CA MET A 85 2.65 14.05 -14.14
C MET A 85 3.80 14.97 -14.54
N VAL A 86 4.93 14.99 -13.83
CA VAL A 86 6.09 15.82 -14.18
C VAL A 86 6.68 15.43 -15.54
N ARG A 87 6.62 14.14 -15.90
CA ARG A 87 7.06 13.65 -17.23
C ARG A 87 6.20 14.18 -18.37
N GLU A 88 4.92 14.44 -18.13
CA GLU A 88 4.02 14.99 -19.14
C GLU A 88 4.24 16.49 -19.32
N ALA A 89 4.47 16.93 -20.56
CA ALA A 89 4.65 18.35 -20.88
C ALA A 89 3.33 19.13 -20.86
N PHE A 90 2.21 18.47 -21.19
CA PHE A 90 0.91 19.12 -21.36
C PHE A 90 0.01 18.95 -20.13
N PRO A 91 -0.70 20.01 -19.69
CA PRO A 91 -1.61 19.93 -18.55
C PRO A 91 -2.77 18.94 -18.78
N ARG A 92 -3.22 18.78 -20.03
CA ARG A 92 -4.27 17.81 -20.41
C ARG A 92 -3.84 16.37 -20.17
N ASP A 93 -2.61 16.00 -20.49
CA ASP A 93 -2.12 14.64 -20.24
C ASP A 93 -1.87 14.38 -18.76
N LYS A 94 -1.36 15.38 -18.02
CA LYS A 94 -1.30 15.33 -16.55
C LYS A 94 -2.67 15.05 -15.94
N LEU A 95 -3.71 15.73 -16.42
CA LEU A 95 -5.11 15.52 -16.02
C LEU A 95 -5.61 14.12 -16.36
N ARG A 96 -5.24 13.58 -17.53
CA ARG A 96 -5.61 12.21 -17.93
C ARG A 96 -5.03 11.17 -16.96
N VAL A 97 -3.76 11.29 -16.59
CA VAL A 97 -3.12 10.41 -15.60
C VAL A 97 -3.86 10.51 -14.25
N LEU A 98 -4.15 11.73 -13.82
CA LEU A 98 -4.87 11.98 -12.58
C LEU A 98 -6.26 11.34 -12.57
N SER A 99 -7.01 11.47 -13.67
CA SER A 99 -8.34 10.89 -13.83
C SER A 99 -8.34 9.36 -13.81
N GLN A 100 -7.23 8.71 -14.11
CA GLN A 100 -7.10 7.25 -14.03
C GLN A 100 -6.85 6.76 -12.60
N VAL A 101 -6.17 7.57 -11.78
CA VAL A 101 -5.83 7.23 -10.39
C VAL A 101 -6.91 7.68 -9.40
N ALA A 102 -7.57 8.81 -9.67
CA ALA A 102 -8.63 9.38 -8.84
C ALA A 102 -9.74 8.39 -8.41
N PRO A 103 -10.29 7.49 -9.25
CA PRO A 103 -11.33 6.57 -8.80
C PRO A 103 -10.82 5.39 -7.97
N ASN A 104 -9.51 5.10 -8.01
CA ASN A 104 -8.91 3.96 -7.30
C ASN A 104 -8.33 4.35 -5.94
N GLU A 105 -7.94 5.61 -5.78
CA GLU A 105 -7.24 6.12 -4.60
C GLU A 105 -7.99 7.31 -3.98
N ASN A 106 -7.85 7.47 -2.67
CA ASN A 106 -8.42 8.60 -1.96
C ASN A 106 -7.37 9.70 -1.78
N PHE A 107 -7.76 10.96 -1.98
CA PHE A 107 -6.86 12.10 -1.89
C PHE A 107 -7.26 13.05 -0.77
N LEU A 108 -6.25 13.70 -0.18
CA LEU A 108 -6.46 14.77 0.79
C LEU A 108 -6.36 16.11 0.07
N VAL A 109 -6.99 17.14 0.63
CA VAL A 109 -6.89 18.50 0.09
C VAL A 109 -5.44 18.97 0.00
N SER A 110 -4.58 18.61 0.96
CA SER A 110 -3.14 18.89 0.92
C SER A 110 -2.42 18.27 -0.29
N HIS A 111 -2.78 17.04 -0.65
CA HIS A 111 -2.28 16.38 -1.86
C HIS A 111 -2.73 17.13 -3.11
N VAL A 112 -4.01 17.51 -3.18
CA VAL A 112 -4.55 18.31 -4.30
C VAL A 112 -3.82 19.65 -4.39
N LEU A 113 -3.59 20.35 -3.29
CA LEU A 113 -2.85 21.61 -3.24
C LEU A 113 -1.45 21.51 -3.85
N THR A 114 -0.75 20.41 -3.54
CA THR A 114 0.57 20.11 -4.11
C THR A 114 0.49 19.91 -5.62
N LEU A 115 -0.55 19.21 -6.09
CA LEU A 115 -0.80 18.98 -7.51
C LEU A 115 -1.16 20.29 -8.23
N LEU A 116 -1.98 21.15 -7.63
CA LEU A 116 -2.33 22.46 -8.20
C LEU A 116 -1.09 23.35 -8.40
N GLY A 117 -0.08 23.20 -7.54
CA GLY A 117 1.21 23.87 -7.71
C GLY A 117 1.97 23.49 -8.99
N GLN A 118 1.65 22.34 -9.59
CA GLN A 118 2.26 21.87 -10.85
C GLN A 118 1.62 22.48 -12.10
N PHE A 119 0.48 23.17 -11.97
CA PHE A 119 -0.23 23.76 -13.08
C PHE A 119 -0.02 25.28 -13.09
N PRO A 120 0.49 25.87 -14.20
CA PRO A 120 0.73 27.31 -14.26
C PRO A 120 -0.57 28.12 -14.37
N HIS A 121 -1.61 27.58 -15.02
CA HIS A 121 -2.87 28.30 -15.26
C HIS A 121 -3.96 27.91 -14.27
N SER A 122 -4.73 28.91 -13.81
CA SER A 122 -5.90 28.68 -12.95
C SER A 122 -6.97 27.80 -13.60
N ASN A 123 -7.13 27.86 -14.93
CA ASN A 123 -8.17 27.10 -15.61
C ASN A 123 -7.90 25.58 -15.53
N ASP A 124 -6.65 25.17 -15.74
CA ASP A 124 -6.25 23.77 -15.58
C ASP A 124 -6.39 23.32 -14.11
N LYS A 125 -6.04 24.20 -13.16
CA LYS A 125 -6.22 23.96 -11.72
C LYS A 125 -7.68 23.69 -11.35
N LEU A 126 -8.63 24.45 -11.90
CA LEU A 126 -10.07 24.25 -11.66
C LEU A 126 -10.55 22.89 -12.17
N GLU A 127 -10.08 22.48 -13.36
CA GLU A 127 -10.38 21.16 -13.93
C GLU A 127 -9.80 20.03 -13.07
N VAL A 128 -8.59 20.19 -12.52
CA VAL A 128 -7.99 19.24 -11.56
C VAL A 128 -8.89 19.06 -10.35
N VAL A 129 -9.29 20.17 -9.72
CA VAL A 129 -10.17 20.10 -8.54
C VAL A 129 -11.46 19.38 -8.91
N ARG A 130 -12.07 19.70 -10.05
CA ARG A 130 -13.32 19.08 -10.50
C ARG A 130 -13.21 17.55 -10.63
N VAL A 131 -12.10 17.05 -11.15
CA VAL A 131 -11.84 15.60 -11.30
C VAL A 131 -11.52 14.94 -9.95
N MET A 132 -10.76 15.61 -9.08
CA MET A 132 -10.37 15.05 -7.79
C MET A 132 -11.45 15.16 -6.72
N ARG A 133 -12.42 16.06 -6.89
CA ARG A 133 -13.50 16.32 -5.95
C ARG A 133 -14.24 15.06 -5.46
N PRO A 134 -14.65 14.10 -6.31
CA PRO A 134 -15.27 12.85 -5.83
C PRO A 134 -14.33 11.93 -5.05
N ALA A 135 -13.01 12.06 -5.24
CA ALA A 135 -11.99 11.27 -4.57
C ALA A 135 -11.41 11.97 -3.32
N LEU A 136 -11.93 13.16 -2.97
CA LEU A 136 -11.51 13.90 -1.79
C LEU A 136 -12.08 13.25 -0.52
N LEU A 137 -11.16 12.77 0.31
CA LEU A 137 -11.49 12.17 1.61
C LEU A 137 -11.85 13.22 2.66
N ASP A 138 -11.33 14.45 2.48
CA ASP A 138 -11.51 15.55 3.42
C ASP A 138 -12.08 16.80 2.72
N PRO A 139 -13.41 16.84 2.48
CA PRO A 139 -14.06 18.01 1.88
C PRO A 139 -14.11 19.22 2.84
N GLN A 140 -14.03 18.98 4.15
CA GLN A 140 -14.04 20.02 5.18
C GLN A 140 -12.83 20.94 5.10
N ASN A 141 -11.66 20.44 4.68
CA ASN A 141 -10.46 21.26 4.43
C ASN A 141 -10.45 21.93 3.05
N GLY A 142 -11.54 21.89 2.28
CA GLY A 142 -11.63 22.52 0.97
C GLY A 142 -11.34 24.03 0.97
N PHE A 143 -11.45 24.71 2.12
CA PHE A 143 -11.06 26.11 2.29
C PHE A 143 -9.56 26.36 1.98
N GLU A 144 -8.71 25.34 2.15
CA GLU A 144 -7.29 25.46 1.84
C GLU A 144 -7.05 25.63 0.34
N LEU A 145 -7.89 25.03 -0.52
CA LEU A 145 -7.72 25.13 -1.98
C LEU A 145 -7.82 26.57 -2.49
N TYR A 146 -8.54 27.44 -1.80
CA TYR A 146 -8.68 28.85 -2.18
C TYR A 146 -7.36 29.61 -2.16
N GLN A 147 -6.38 29.16 -1.36
CA GLN A 147 -5.07 29.80 -1.31
C GLN A 147 -4.25 29.56 -2.60
N ALA A 148 -4.57 28.51 -3.35
CA ALA A 148 -3.90 28.17 -4.60
C ALA A 148 -4.35 29.04 -5.81
N PHE A 149 -5.40 29.84 -5.62
CA PHE A 149 -5.98 30.71 -6.64
C PHE A 149 -5.83 32.19 -6.26
N PRO A 150 -5.02 32.98 -7.00
CA PRO A 150 -4.82 34.38 -6.68
C PRO A 150 -6.02 35.27 -7.04
N PHE A 151 -6.82 34.88 -8.05
CA PHE A 151 -7.93 35.70 -8.55
C PHE A 151 -9.27 35.34 -7.91
N SER A 152 -10.06 36.36 -7.56
CA SER A 152 -11.40 36.19 -6.97
C SER A 152 -12.37 35.44 -7.89
N SER A 153 -12.25 35.63 -9.21
CA SER A 153 -13.09 34.92 -10.19
C SER A 153 -12.84 33.41 -10.18
N ASP A 154 -11.58 32.99 -10.00
CA ASP A 154 -11.24 31.56 -9.90
C ASP A 154 -11.73 30.97 -8.57
N LYS A 155 -11.66 31.75 -7.48
CA LYS A 155 -12.19 31.35 -6.17
C LYS A 155 -13.70 31.12 -6.21
N GLN A 156 -14.46 31.96 -6.91
CA GLN A 156 -15.90 31.73 -7.10
C GLN A 156 -16.16 30.43 -7.87
N LYS A 157 -15.44 30.18 -8.97
CA LYS A 157 -15.57 28.93 -9.72
C LYS A 157 -15.23 27.70 -8.88
N LEU A 158 -14.17 27.79 -8.07
CA LEU A 158 -13.79 26.74 -7.13
C LEU A 158 -14.93 26.46 -6.14
N GLN A 159 -15.52 27.51 -5.57
CA GLN A 159 -16.66 27.39 -4.66
C GLN A 159 -17.84 26.68 -5.33
N GLU A 160 -18.18 27.05 -6.56
CA GLU A 160 -19.23 26.38 -7.33
C GLU A 160 -18.93 24.89 -7.54
N ILE A 161 -17.68 24.52 -7.84
CA ILE A 161 -17.28 23.10 -8.00
C ILE A 161 -17.43 22.32 -6.69
N LEU A 162 -17.07 22.94 -5.56
CA LEU A 162 -17.17 22.30 -4.24
C LEU A 162 -18.63 22.12 -3.80
N ASP A 163 -19.47 23.14 -4.01
CA ASP A 163 -20.90 23.16 -3.68
C ASP A 163 -21.69 22.16 -4.54
N ASN A 164 -21.49 22.19 -5.87
CA ASN A 164 -22.33 21.45 -6.82
C ASN A 164 -22.14 19.92 -6.72
N GLY A 165 -20.95 19.44 -6.32
CA GLY A 165 -20.79 18.01 -6.07
C GLY A 165 -21.43 17.52 -4.75
N GLY A 166 -21.86 18.41 -3.85
CA GLY A 166 -22.34 18.05 -2.50
C GLY A 166 -23.78 17.54 -2.49
N ARG A 167 -24.47 17.67 -3.63
CA ARG A 167 -25.84 17.21 -3.84
C ARG A 167 -25.87 16.01 -4.77
N ARG A 168 -25.45 14.84 -4.32
CA ARG A 168 -25.82 13.55 -4.93
C ARG A 168 -26.00 12.50 -3.86
#